data_AF-A0A945FT30-F1
#
_entry.id   AF-A0A945FT30-F1
#
_cell.length_a   1.000
_cell.length_b   1.000
_cell.length_c   1.000
_cell.angle_alpha   90.00
_cell.angle_beta   90.00
_cell.angle_gamma   90.00
#
_symmetry.space_group_name_H-M   'P 1'
#
loop_
_entity.id
_entity.type
_entity.pdbx_description
1 polymer ?
#
loop_
_entity_poly.entity_id
_entity_poly.type
_entity_poly.pdbx_seq_one_letter_code
_entity_poly.pdbx_strand_id
1 'polypeptide(L)'
;VLLDGWGIQDRHETLNSFIWGPDGWLYGCHGVFTHSNVGKPGDTDAQRQFIDAGIWRYHPTRKTFEIFARGLSNSWGFDFNDYGQGCATCCVIPHLFHVVQGGTYHKQARPHVNPYIYDDIKTIRDHTHLSAHGGARFYLADTFPAEYRDRLFMCNIHEHAVLTDVLEPKGSSFIGHHGDDFLPTNDLAWVGFSVEIGPEGGVYVLDWHDQNICGNEVKFPNSGRVYRIMPTGVKDKVTPDLSAMSDAELVECQLHSNDWYVRHARTLLQHRQASGTLNRKVVHPKLNDILSTTSQPPKRLRALWALHVTDGLTKGQLYELLDDADEHVRAWSIQFLCDVSKTNAFQPEQDTKWVLETGVLEKLVVMAKDDPSQIVRLYLASAVQRLPFAQRWPILQGLVSHAEDVSDNNLPRMYWFALEPMVPNAQRESLELVMAGKIPRLQEFVARRLITGDGGNKKPNQVQRAEAWNGLIKTIARGEMATALRVADVGEGGVVKHAVFRNESAVQTHPLDRKTPCILSKNQVTIPEGKKTSLKLRVSHHPHGDWQLRVLANGKVMADYVIGPDSVESDEWLDVSIDLTEFAGRRVSLVLENRANDWHNEWAYWNSLELVTE
;
A
#
# COMPACT_ATOMS: atom_id res chain seq x y z
N VAL A 1 -18.60 11.53 -1.45
CA VAL A 1 -17.29 10.90 -1.72
C VAL A 1 -16.20 11.80 -1.15
N LEU A 2 -15.36 11.31 -0.24
CA LEU A 2 -14.24 12.09 0.33
C LEU A 2 -12.94 11.90 -0.47
N LEU A 3 -12.73 10.69 -0.99
CA LEU A 3 -11.60 10.29 -1.83
C LEU A 3 -12.11 9.38 -2.95
N ASP A 4 -11.49 9.44 -4.13
CA ASP A 4 -11.70 8.55 -5.27
C ASP A 4 -10.37 8.08 -5.89
N GLY A 5 -10.44 7.27 -6.94
CA GLY A 5 -9.26 6.66 -7.58
C GLY A 5 -8.82 5.32 -6.97
N TRP A 6 -9.71 4.69 -6.20
CA TRP A 6 -9.52 3.34 -5.68
C TRP A 6 -9.69 2.28 -6.77
N GLY A 7 -8.71 1.40 -6.89
CA GLY A 7 -8.78 0.24 -7.78
C GLY A 7 -9.76 -0.82 -7.30
N ILE A 8 -10.21 -1.66 -8.23
CA ILE A 8 -11.11 -2.81 -8.00
C ILE A 8 -10.65 -4.06 -8.78
N GLN A 9 -9.37 -4.10 -9.19
CA GLN A 9 -8.81 -5.16 -10.02
C GLN A 9 -8.82 -6.50 -9.29
N ASP A 10 -8.42 -6.50 -8.03
CA ASP A 10 -8.50 -7.66 -7.16
C ASP A 10 -9.53 -7.42 -6.05
N ARG A 11 -10.63 -8.18 -6.10
CA ARG A 11 -11.72 -8.06 -5.13
C ARG A 11 -11.38 -8.68 -3.78
N HIS A 12 -10.29 -9.43 -3.68
CA HIS A 12 -9.81 -9.99 -2.41
C HIS A 12 -9.01 -9.01 -1.57
N GLU A 13 -8.63 -7.84 -2.11
CA GLU A 13 -7.65 -6.97 -1.46
C GLU A 13 -7.85 -5.48 -1.82
N THR A 14 -9.12 -5.06 -1.72
CA THR A 14 -9.52 -3.64 -1.80
C THR A 14 -9.28 -2.91 -0.48
N LEU A 15 -9.55 -1.61 -0.46
CA LEU A 15 -9.50 -0.80 0.76
C LEU A 15 -10.34 -1.43 1.89
N ASN A 16 -9.77 -1.60 3.09
CA ASN A 16 -10.42 -2.29 4.20
C ASN A 16 -9.85 -1.90 5.59
N SER A 17 -10.36 -2.52 6.65
CA SER A 17 -9.85 -2.45 8.04
C SER A 17 -9.65 -1.02 8.56
N PHE A 18 -10.72 -0.21 8.53
CA PHE A 18 -10.62 1.18 8.95
C PHE A 18 -10.49 1.31 10.46
N ILE A 19 -9.64 2.23 10.90
CA ILE A 19 -9.45 2.49 12.32
C ILE A 19 -9.02 3.94 12.59
N TRP A 20 -9.54 4.54 13.65
CA TRP A 20 -9.09 5.84 14.13
C TRP A 20 -7.77 5.68 14.88
N GLY A 21 -6.72 6.32 14.37
CA GLY A 21 -5.42 6.33 15.02
C GLY A 21 -5.39 7.23 16.27
N PRO A 22 -4.35 7.10 17.10
CA PRO A 22 -4.14 7.96 18.25
C PRO A 22 -4.08 9.45 17.89
N ASP A 23 -3.51 9.76 16.75
CA ASP A 23 -3.32 11.11 16.19
C ASP A 23 -4.58 11.72 15.54
N GLY A 24 -5.73 11.02 15.57
CA GLY A 24 -6.98 11.51 15.00
C GLY A 24 -7.07 11.42 13.47
N TRP A 25 -6.15 10.69 12.82
CA TRP A 25 -6.30 10.28 11.44
C TRP A 25 -7.12 8.98 11.33
N LEU A 26 -7.84 8.80 10.22
CA LEU A 26 -8.45 7.53 9.85
C LEU A 26 -7.44 6.71 9.04
N TYR A 27 -7.08 5.52 9.50
CA TYR A 27 -6.18 4.58 8.83
C TYR A 27 -6.95 3.48 8.11
N GLY A 28 -6.34 2.85 7.12
CA GLY A 28 -6.86 1.64 6.49
C GLY A 28 -5.80 0.86 5.71
N CYS A 29 -6.13 -0.39 5.40
CA CYS A 29 -5.30 -1.30 4.62
C CYS A 29 -5.62 -1.19 3.12
N HIS A 30 -4.66 -1.60 2.29
CA HIS A 30 -4.80 -1.72 0.84
C HIS A 30 -3.89 -2.84 0.31
N GLY A 31 -4.34 -3.57 -0.73
CA GLY A 31 -3.67 -4.76 -1.27
C GLY A 31 -2.70 -4.53 -2.44
N VAL A 32 -1.85 -5.53 -2.70
CA VAL A 32 -0.77 -5.54 -3.70
C VAL A 32 -1.25 -5.67 -5.14
N PHE A 33 -2.35 -6.39 -5.37
CA PHE A 33 -2.90 -6.59 -6.72
C PHE A 33 -3.96 -5.58 -7.12
N THR A 34 -4.41 -4.75 -6.19
CA THR A 34 -5.24 -3.58 -6.47
C THR A 34 -4.33 -2.39 -6.73
N HIS A 35 -4.54 -1.65 -7.82
CA HIS A 35 -3.76 -0.44 -8.14
C HIS A 35 -4.65 0.78 -8.01
N SER A 36 -4.32 1.66 -7.07
CA SER A 36 -5.10 2.87 -6.81
C SER A 36 -4.25 4.11 -7.02
N ASN A 37 -4.84 5.15 -7.61
CA ASN A 37 -4.26 6.50 -7.68
C ASN A 37 -5.20 7.44 -6.91
N VAL A 38 -4.99 7.52 -5.60
CA VAL A 38 -5.99 8.05 -4.67
C VAL A 38 -5.82 9.56 -4.49
N GLY A 39 -6.93 10.28 -4.52
CA GLY A 39 -6.97 11.72 -4.24
C GLY A 39 -8.38 12.19 -3.95
N LYS A 40 -8.55 13.50 -3.84
CA LYS A 40 -9.87 14.12 -3.73
C LYS A 40 -10.59 14.04 -5.08
N PRO A 41 -11.93 14.01 -5.07
CA PRO A 41 -12.69 14.17 -6.31
C PRO A 41 -12.28 15.42 -7.08
N GLY A 42 -11.92 15.25 -8.35
CA GLY A 42 -11.43 16.32 -9.23
C GLY A 42 -9.92 16.56 -9.20
N ASP A 43 -9.16 15.88 -8.34
CA ASP A 43 -7.69 15.95 -8.37
C ASP A 43 -7.15 15.39 -9.70
N THR A 44 -6.14 16.07 -10.25
CA THR A 44 -5.37 15.58 -11.40
C THR A 44 -4.49 14.39 -11.01
N ASP A 45 -4.01 13.61 -11.98
CA ASP A 45 -3.13 12.48 -11.72
C ASP A 45 -1.86 12.84 -10.94
N ALA A 46 -1.33 14.06 -11.14
CA ALA A 46 -0.14 14.54 -10.44
C ALA A 46 -0.39 14.88 -8.96
N GLN A 47 -1.65 15.15 -8.58
CA GLN A 47 -2.04 15.46 -7.20
C GLN A 47 -2.40 14.21 -6.40
N ARG A 48 -2.53 13.07 -7.07
CA ARG A 48 -2.91 11.79 -6.49
C ARG A 48 -1.70 11.00 -6.02
N GLN A 49 -1.94 10.06 -5.11
CA GLN A 49 -0.93 9.16 -4.57
C GLN A 49 -1.22 7.73 -5.02
N PHE A 50 -0.25 7.14 -5.71
CA PHE A 50 -0.30 5.75 -6.14
C PHE A 50 -0.04 4.79 -4.97
N ILE A 51 -0.90 3.80 -4.76
CA ILE A 51 -0.73 2.73 -3.75
C ILE A 51 -1.06 1.35 -4.36
N ASP A 52 -0.21 0.37 -4.03
CA ASP A 52 -0.26 -1.03 -4.46
C ASP A 52 0.30 -1.94 -3.35
N ALA A 53 -0.44 -1.99 -2.24
CA ALA A 53 -0.08 -2.50 -0.92
C ALA A 53 0.46 -1.43 0.04
N GLY A 54 -0.12 -1.43 1.25
CA GLY A 54 0.36 -0.66 2.37
C GLY A 54 -0.75 -0.18 3.29
N ILE A 55 -0.38 0.74 4.18
CA ILE A 55 -1.29 1.42 5.09
C ILE A 55 -1.43 2.86 4.62
N TRP A 56 -2.66 3.32 4.46
CA TRP A 56 -2.97 4.71 4.13
C TRP A 56 -3.63 5.38 5.33
N ARG A 57 -3.65 6.72 5.32
CA ARG A 57 -4.40 7.50 6.30
C ARG A 57 -5.05 8.74 5.68
N TYR A 58 -6.18 9.15 6.26
CA TYR A 58 -6.94 10.33 5.88
C TYR A 58 -7.30 11.18 7.10
N HIS A 59 -6.99 12.48 7.05
CA HIS A 59 -7.31 13.40 8.13
C HIS A 59 -8.69 14.02 7.91
N PRO A 60 -9.66 13.85 8.82
CA PRO A 60 -11.06 14.25 8.58
C PRO A 60 -11.25 15.76 8.47
N THR A 61 -10.56 16.55 9.29
CA THR A 61 -10.72 18.02 9.32
C THR A 61 -9.85 18.72 8.27
N ARG A 62 -8.56 18.36 8.18
CA ARG A 62 -7.62 18.85 7.15
C ARG A 62 -7.94 18.37 5.73
N LYS A 63 -8.71 17.29 5.59
CA LYS A 63 -9.01 16.62 4.31
C LYS A 63 -7.73 16.28 3.54
N THR A 64 -6.77 15.67 4.24
CA THR A 64 -5.47 15.28 3.67
C THR A 64 -5.42 13.77 3.58
N PHE A 65 -5.00 13.24 2.43
CA PHE A 65 -4.71 11.81 2.24
C PHE A 65 -3.20 11.61 2.17
N GLU A 66 -2.69 10.58 2.84
CA GLU A 66 -1.29 10.20 2.79
C GLU A 66 -1.16 8.68 2.80
N ILE A 67 -0.17 8.18 2.06
CA ILE A 67 0.33 6.83 2.26
C ILE A 67 1.22 6.84 3.50
N PHE A 68 0.82 6.10 4.53
CA PHE A 68 1.54 6.00 5.79
C PHE A 68 2.72 5.03 5.69
N ALA A 69 2.53 3.90 5.02
CA ALA A 69 3.52 2.86 4.78
C ALA A 69 3.26 2.14 3.45
N ARG A 70 4.31 1.58 2.84
CA ARG A 70 4.23 0.82 1.57
C ARG A 70 4.74 -0.61 1.72
N GLY A 71 4.31 -1.50 0.82
CA GLY A 71 4.69 -2.92 0.84
C GLY A 71 3.60 -3.74 1.51
N LEU A 72 3.96 -4.88 2.11
CA LEU A 72 3.03 -5.90 2.58
C LEU A 72 2.41 -6.71 1.42
N SER A 73 1.31 -7.38 1.71
CA SER A 73 0.54 -8.22 0.81
C SER A 73 -0.91 -7.74 0.79
N ASN A 74 -1.84 -8.68 0.86
CA ASN A 74 -3.20 -8.46 1.29
C ASN A 74 -3.27 -8.37 2.84
N SER A 75 -3.27 -7.14 3.37
CA SER A 75 -3.49 -6.89 4.81
C SER A 75 -4.97 -6.77 5.13
N TRP A 76 -5.43 -7.53 6.12
CA TRP A 76 -6.83 -7.54 6.59
C TRP A 76 -6.97 -7.12 8.05
N GLY A 77 -5.92 -6.53 8.63
CA GLY A 77 -5.95 -6.01 9.98
C GLY A 77 -4.84 -5.01 10.21
N PHE A 78 -5.19 -3.92 10.89
CA PHE A 78 -4.25 -2.92 11.40
C PHE A 78 -4.81 -2.32 12.70
N ASP A 79 -4.01 -2.28 13.75
CA ASP A 79 -4.38 -1.69 15.04
C ASP A 79 -3.16 -1.17 15.81
N PHE A 80 -3.40 -0.35 16.82
CA PHE A 80 -2.39 0.27 17.67
C PHE A 80 -2.42 -0.31 19.09
N ASN A 81 -1.25 -0.58 19.64
CA ASN A 81 -1.09 -1.01 21.04
C ASN A 81 -1.32 0.17 22.02
N ASP A 82 -1.18 -0.08 23.33
CA ASP A 82 -1.37 0.94 24.39
C ASP A 82 -0.44 2.17 24.26
N TYR A 83 0.65 2.07 23.50
CA TYR A 83 1.63 3.13 23.24
C TYR A 83 1.44 3.82 21.87
N GLY A 84 0.43 3.40 21.11
CA GLY A 84 0.15 3.95 19.79
C GLY A 84 1.07 3.43 18.69
N GLN A 85 1.74 2.29 18.90
CA GLN A 85 2.55 1.62 17.88
C GLN A 85 1.69 0.65 17.08
N GLY A 86 1.69 0.79 15.75
CA GLY A 86 0.77 0.10 14.86
C GLY A 86 1.30 -1.27 14.41
N CYS A 87 0.47 -2.31 14.40
CA CYS A 87 0.79 -3.61 13.82
C CYS A 87 -0.24 -4.03 12.77
N ALA A 88 0.23 -4.66 11.69
CA ALA A 88 -0.62 -5.18 10.62
C ALA A 88 -0.54 -6.71 10.54
N THR A 89 -1.68 -7.33 10.21
CA THR A 89 -1.77 -8.75 9.88
C THR A 89 -1.96 -8.96 8.38
N CYS A 90 -1.24 -9.93 7.81
CA CYS A 90 -1.10 -10.15 6.38
C CYS A 90 -1.44 -11.59 5.98
N CYS A 91 -1.98 -11.75 4.77
CA CYS A 91 -2.10 -13.04 4.08
C CYS A 91 -0.89 -13.30 3.17
N VAL A 92 -0.69 -14.55 2.74
CA VAL A 92 0.35 -15.01 1.78
C VAL A 92 1.82 -14.87 2.21
N ILE A 93 2.23 -13.71 2.73
CA ILE A 93 3.56 -13.44 3.28
C ILE A 93 3.53 -13.66 4.81
N PRO A 94 4.66 -13.48 5.54
CA PRO A 94 4.61 -13.51 6.98
C PRO A 94 3.51 -12.64 7.58
N HIS A 95 2.80 -13.16 8.59
CA HIS A 95 1.54 -12.54 9.00
C HIS A 95 1.75 -11.22 9.75
N LEU A 96 2.80 -11.02 10.55
CA LEU A 96 2.90 -9.87 11.46
C LEU A 96 3.98 -8.86 11.08
N PHE A 97 3.61 -7.57 11.07
CA PHE A 97 4.55 -6.46 10.89
C PHE A 97 4.25 -5.31 11.86
N HIS A 98 5.28 -4.76 12.49
CA HIS A 98 5.21 -3.46 13.18
C HIS A 98 5.35 -2.35 12.13
N VAL A 99 4.31 -1.53 11.96
CA VAL A 99 4.20 -0.54 10.90
C VAL A 99 4.40 0.88 11.42
N VAL A 100 5.46 1.50 10.94
CA VAL A 100 5.89 2.88 11.22
C VAL A 100 5.71 3.81 10.01
N GLN A 101 5.56 5.11 10.28
CA GLN A 101 5.39 6.14 9.26
C GLN A 101 6.60 6.21 8.32
N GLY A 102 6.36 6.17 7.02
CA GLY A 102 7.41 6.18 5.98
C GLY A 102 8.10 4.83 5.79
N GLY A 103 7.68 3.77 6.49
CA GLY A 103 8.25 2.44 6.32
C GLY A 103 7.89 1.82 4.96
N THR A 104 8.87 1.12 4.37
CA THR A 104 8.67 0.23 3.23
C THR A 104 8.96 -1.21 3.67
N TYR A 105 7.98 -2.09 3.52
CA TYR A 105 7.98 -3.45 4.08
C TYR A 105 8.13 -4.51 3.00
N HIS A 106 8.51 -5.72 3.42
CA HIS A 106 8.45 -6.91 2.58
C HIS A 106 7.15 -6.95 1.78
N LYS A 107 7.27 -7.04 0.44
CA LYS A 107 6.14 -6.96 -0.47
C LYS A 107 5.94 -8.30 -1.18
N GLN A 108 4.70 -8.80 -1.19
CA GLN A 108 4.37 -10.12 -1.75
C GLN A 108 4.77 -10.25 -3.23
N ALA A 109 4.45 -9.23 -4.01
CA ALA A 109 4.59 -9.26 -5.46
C ALA A 109 4.91 -7.87 -6.00
N ARG A 110 5.46 -7.85 -7.22
CA ARG A 110 5.91 -6.65 -7.95
C ARG A 110 7.08 -5.94 -7.27
N PRO A 111 7.94 -5.25 -8.05
CA PRO A 111 8.96 -4.40 -7.48
C PRO A 111 8.35 -3.29 -6.60
N HIS A 112 9.16 -2.78 -5.66
CA HIS A 112 8.86 -1.54 -4.97
C HIS A 112 8.74 -0.38 -5.96
N VAL A 113 7.84 0.56 -5.67
CA VAL A 113 7.65 1.77 -6.51
C VAL A 113 8.95 2.57 -6.62
N ASN A 114 9.69 2.69 -5.51
CA ASN A 114 11.05 3.19 -5.52
C ASN A 114 12.02 2.01 -5.82
N PRO A 115 12.73 2.02 -6.97
CA PRO A 115 13.65 0.94 -7.33
C PRO A 115 14.94 0.94 -6.49
N TYR A 116 15.16 1.97 -5.67
CA TYR A 116 16.33 2.12 -4.81
C TYR A 116 16.08 1.60 -3.37
N ILE A 117 14.97 0.90 -3.15
CA ILE A 117 14.75 0.10 -1.95
C ILE A 117 15.58 -1.18 -2.08
N TYR A 118 16.82 -1.14 -1.58
CA TYR A 118 17.75 -2.27 -1.63
C TYR A 118 17.52 -3.30 -0.52
N ASP A 119 16.87 -2.88 0.57
CA ASP A 119 16.31 -3.76 1.59
C ASP A 119 15.04 -3.11 2.16
N ASP A 120 14.06 -3.94 2.51
CA ASP A 120 12.78 -3.56 3.08
C ASP A 120 12.62 -4.11 4.52
N ILE A 121 11.70 -3.52 5.28
CA ILE A 121 11.45 -3.88 6.68
C ILE A 121 10.80 -5.27 6.72
N LYS A 122 11.37 -6.15 7.55
CA LYS A 122 10.95 -7.55 7.65
C LYS A 122 9.88 -7.73 8.73
N THR A 123 9.22 -8.88 8.65
CA THR A 123 8.26 -9.35 9.63
C THR A 123 8.86 -9.40 11.03
N ILE A 124 8.01 -9.25 12.02
CA ILE A 124 8.38 -9.36 13.44
C ILE A 124 7.99 -10.71 14.05
N ARG A 125 7.31 -11.60 13.32
CA ARG A 125 6.94 -12.92 13.84
C ARG A 125 8.16 -13.84 13.96
N ASP A 126 8.16 -14.69 14.98
CA ASP A 126 9.13 -15.79 15.14
C ASP A 126 8.55 -17.18 14.81
N HIS A 127 7.24 -17.24 14.57
CA HIS A 127 6.47 -18.46 14.34
C HIS A 127 5.69 -18.38 13.02
N THR A 128 4.94 -19.43 12.69
CA THR A 128 4.18 -19.52 11.44
C THR A 128 2.77 -20.02 11.67
N HIS A 129 1.84 -19.44 10.91
CA HIS A 129 0.45 -19.87 10.76
C HIS A 129 0.16 -20.15 9.29
N LEU A 130 -0.93 -20.86 8.99
CA LEU A 130 -1.43 -21.00 7.62
C LEU A 130 -1.79 -19.62 7.04
N SER A 131 -1.65 -19.51 5.72
CA SER A 131 -1.37 -18.21 5.08
C SER A 131 -2.59 -17.34 4.76
N ALA A 132 -3.60 -17.29 5.63
CA ALA A 132 -4.81 -16.46 5.47
C ALA A 132 -5.31 -15.92 6.83
N HIS A 133 -5.09 -14.63 7.09
CA HIS A 133 -5.45 -13.96 8.34
C HIS A 133 -6.56 -12.92 8.10
N GLY A 134 -7.42 -12.72 9.08
CA GLY A 134 -8.50 -11.74 9.06
C GLY A 134 -8.54 -10.94 10.36
N GLY A 135 -8.52 -9.61 10.27
CA GLY A 135 -8.53 -8.73 11.43
C GLY A 135 -7.20 -8.65 12.18
N ALA A 136 -7.07 -7.59 12.97
CA ALA A 136 -5.99 -7.39 13.93
C ALA A 136 -6.54 -6.45 15.01
N ARG A 137 -6.60 -6.87 16.27
CA ARG A 137 -6.98 -6.00 17.39
C ARG A 137 -6.16 -6.27 18.62
N PHE A 138 -5.56 -5.23 19.18
CA PHE A 138 -4.97 -5.33 20.51
C PHE A 138 -6.09 -5.41 21.55
N TYR A 139 -5.99 -6.38 22.46
CA TYR A 139 -6.93 -6.46 23.57
C TYR A 139 -6.55 -5.43 24.64
N LEU A 140 -7.13 -4.23 24.53
CA LEU A 140 -6.89 -3.12 25.44
C LEU A 140 -8.06 -2.91 26.42
N ALA A 141 -8.55 -3.99 27.01
CA ALA A 141 -9.58 -4.00 28.05
C ALA A 141 -9.11 -4.76 29.30
N ASP A 142 -9.96 -4.81 30.32
CA ASP A 142 -9.68 -5.39 31.64
C ASP A 142 -10.70 -6.46 32.06
N THR A 143 -11.56 -6.88 31.13
CA THR A 143 -12.57 -7.91 31.40
C THR A 143 -11.97 -9.31 31.33
N PHE A 144 -11.08 -9.57 30.38
CA PHE A 144 -10.33 -10.82 30.29
C PHE A 144 -9.15 -10.81 31.29
N PRO A 145 -8.57 -11.97 31.63
CA PRO A 145 -7.37 -12.05 32.45
C PRO A 145 -6.25 -11.11 31.96
N ALA A 146 -5.47 -10.58 32.90
CA ALA A 146 -4.46 -9.55 32.62
C ALA A 146 -3.40 -9.99 31.58
N GLU A 147 -3.17 -11.29 31.43
CA GLU A 147 -2.25 -11.85 30.44
C GLU A 147 -2.67 -11.57 28.99
N TYR A 148 -3.95 -11.34 28.72
CA TYR A 148 -4.46 -10.99 27.38
C TYR A 148 -4.29 -9.52 27.05
N ARG A 149 -4.06 -8.66 28.05
CA ARG A 149 -3.88 -7.23 27.80
C ARG A 149 -2.70 -7.01 26.87
N ASP A 150 -2.90 -6.21 25.84
CA ASP A 150 -1.90 -5.88 24.81
C ASP A 150 -1.47 -7.07 23.93
N ARG A 151 -2.19 -8.19 23.97
CA ARG A 151 -2.07 -9.25 22.94
C ARG A 151 -2.81 -8.85 21.68
N LEU A 152 -2.26 -9.24 20.52
CA LEU A 152 -2.87 -8.99 19.22
C LEU A 152 -3.75 -10.17 18.82
N PHE A 153 -5.06 -9.96 18.78
CA PHE A 153 -6.04 -10.93 18.31
C PHE A 153 -6.21 -10.85 16.80
N MET A 154 -6.31 -12.00 16.14
CA MET A 154 -6.58 -12.12 14.71
C MET A 154 -7.32 -13.42 14.41
N CYS A 155 -8.11 -13.45 13.36
CA CYS A 155 -8.65 -14.69 12.83
C CYS A 155 -7.63 -15.33 11.87
N ASN A 156 -7.63 -16.65 11.80
CA ASN A 156 -7.01 -17.40 10.72
C ASN A 156 -8.06 -18.22 9.99
N ILE A 157 -8.17 -17.92 8.69
CA ILE A 157 -9.19 -18.42 7.80
C ILE A 157 -8.92 -19.89 7.43
N HIS A 158 -7.65 -20.28 7.25
CA HIS A 158 -7.29 -21.66 6.90
C HIS A 158 -7.20 -22.58 8.11
N GLU A 159 -6.89 -22.06 9.29
CA GLU A 159 -6.86 -22.81 10.55
C GLU A 159 -8.24 -22.85 11.23
N HIS A 160 -9.22 -22.11 10.69
CA HIS A 160 -10.55 -21.97 11.26
C HIS A 160 -10.51 -21.60 12.75
N ALA A 161 -9.69 -20.60 13.08
CA ALA A 161 -9.43 -20.23 14.47
C ALA A 161 -9.36 -18.73 14.70
N VAL A 162 -9.59 -18.31 15.95
CA VAL A 162 -9.07 -17.04 16.46
C VAL A 162 -7.74 -17.34 17.14
N LEU A 163 -6.72 -16.60 16.77
CA LEU A 163 -5.36 -16.70 17.26
C LEU A 163 -4.97 -15.43 18.01
N THR A 164 -3.93 -15.52 18.83
CA THR A 164 -3.32 -14.36 19.48
C THR A 164 -1.81 -14.38 19.35
N ASP A 165 -1.23 -13.19 19.23
CA ASP A 165 0.22 -12.98 19.33
C ASP A 165 0.56 -12.13 20.55
N VAL A 166 1.72 -12.42 21.16
CA VAL A 166 2.32 -11.66 22.25
C VAL A 166 3.51 -10.87 21.71
N LEU A 167 3.52 -9.55 21.91
CA LEU A 167 4.60 -8.69 21.46
C LEU A 167 5.66 -8.50 22.55
N GLU A 168 6.87 -9.01 22.32
CA GLU A 168 8.03 -8.75 23.16
C GLU A 168 8.85 -7.59 22.59
N PRO A 169 9.09 -6.49 23.33
CA PRO A 169 9.92 -5.39 22.86
C PRO A 169 11.34 -5.83 22.48
N LYS A 170 11.81 -5.39 21.31
CA LYS A 170 13.17 -5.64 20.83
C LYS A 170 13.67 -4.50 19.94
N GLY A 171 14.65 -3.76 20.45
CA GLY A 171 15.21 -2.59 19.78
C GLY A 171 14.14 -1.52 19.56
N SER A 172 14.00 -1.05 18.32
CA SER A 172 12.95 -0.12 17.90
C SER A 172 11.60 -0.79 17.60
N SER A 173 11.48 -2.10 17.80
CA SER A 173 10.36 -2.93 17.35
C SER A 173 9.99 -3.99 18.38
N PHE A 174 9.40 -5.09 17.91
CA PHE A 174 9.01 -6.24 18.69
C PHE A 174 9.49 -7.54 18.05
N ILE A 175 9.47 -8.63 18.82
CA ILE A 175 9.26 -9.99 18.33
C ILE A 175 7.82 -10.38 18.68
N GLY A 176 7.06 -10.83 17.68
CA GLY A 176 5.73 -11.42 17.88
C GLY A 176 5.84 -12.92 18.08
N HIS A 177 5.54 -13.35 19.30
CA HIS A 177 5.48 -14.75 19.71
C HIS A 177 4.06 -15.28 19.55
N HIS A 178 3.94 -16.56 19.21
CA HIS A 178 2.66 -17.23 19.26
C HIS A 178 2.10 -17.17 20.69
N GLY A 179 0.87 -16.71 20.83
CA GLY A 179 0.11 -16.75 22.07
C GLY A 179 -0.71 -18.03 22.16
N ASP A 180 -2.03 -17.86 22.05
CA ASP A 180 -3.01 -18.95 22.11
C ASP A 180 -3.71 -19.15 20.77
N ASP A 181 -4.02 -20.41 20.46
CA ASP A 181 -5.15 -20.80 19.62
C ASP A 181 -6.46 -20.50 20.36
N PHE A 182 -6.76 -19.21 20.54
CA PHE A 182 -7.77 -18.69 21.46
C PHE A 182 -9.18 -19.28 21.25
N LEU A 183 -9.58 -19.48 19.99
CA LEU A 183 -10.84 -20.15 19.65
C LEU A 183 -10.63 -21.06 18.43
N PRO A 184 -10.25 -22.33 18.60
CA PRO A 184 -10.21 -23.28 17.51
C PRO A 184 -11.64 -23.73 17.22
N THR A 185 -12.06 -23.69 15.95
CA THR A 185 -13.40 -24.12 15.56
C THR A 185 -13.34 -25.50 14.89
N ASN A 186 -14.35 -26.33 15.15
CA ASN A 186 -14.53 -27.62 14.49
C ASN A 186 -15.58 -27.50 13.37
N ASP A 187 -15.45 -26.46 12.54
CA ASP A 187 -16.36 -26.11 11.45
C ASP A 187 -15.52 -25.61 10.27
N LEU A 188 -15.34 -26.46 9.25
CA LEU A 188 -14.57 -26.11 8.04
C LEU A 188 -15.23 -25.01 7.19
N ALA A 189 -16.48 -24.66 7.49
CA ALA A 189 -17.15 -23.54 6.87
C ALA A 189 -17.03 -22.24 7.69
N TRP A 190 -16.34 -22.25 8.84
CA TRP A 190 -16.08 -21.02 9.60
C TRP A 190 -14.94 -20.22 8.96
N VAL A 191 -15.19 -18.94 8.70
CA VAL A 191 -14.27 -17.99 8.06
C VAL A 191 -14.25 -16.70 8.87
N GLY A 192 -13.47 -16.71 9.95
CA GLY A 192 -13.23 -15.52 10.75
C GLY A 192 -12.49 -14.44 9.96
N PHE A 193 -13.02 -13.23 9.96
CA PHE A 193 -12.53 -12.17 9.08
C PHE A 193 -12.23 -10.85 9.78
N SER A 194 -12.91 -10.56 10.88
CA SER A 194 -12.69 -9.35 11.66
C SER A 194 -12.81 -9.62 13.14
N VAL A 195 -12.04 -8.87 13.92
CA VAL A 195 -12.05 -8.87 15.38
C VAL A 195 -12.34 -7.44 15.85
N GLU A 196 -13.15 -7.27 16.88
CA GLU A 196 -13.39 -5.98 17.55
C GLU A 196 -13.48 -6.16 19.07
N ILE A 197 -13.13 -5.12 19.84
CA ILE A 197 -13.28 -5.12 21.30
C ILE A 197 -14.48 -4.26 21.68
N GLY A 198 -15.44 -4.86 22.40
CA GLY A 198 -16.67 -4.18 22.82
C GLY A 198 -16.51 -3.30 24.07
N PRO A 199 -17.50 -2.45 24.37
CA PRO A 199 -17.53 -1.58 25.56
C PRO A 199 -17.47 -2.36 26.88
N GLU A 200 -18.03 -3.56 26.92
CA GLU A 200 -17.96 -4.47 28.06
C GLU A 200 -16.64 -5.24 28.17
N GLY A 201 -15.73 -5.07 27.21
CA GLY A 201 -14.44 -5.77 27.13
C GLY A 201 -14.51 -7.16 26.50
N GLY A 202 -15.60 -7.47 25.79
CA GLY A 202 -15.76 -8.71 25.02
C GLY A 202 -15.01 -8.67 23.70
N VAL A 203 -14.54 -9.83 23.25
CA VAL A 203 -13.96 -10.01 21.91
C VAL A 203 -15.10 -10.38 20.97
N TYR A 204 -15.35 -9.53 19.99
CA TYR A 204 -16.34 -9.73 18.93
C TYR A 204 -15.65 -10.24 17.69
N VAL A 205 -16.20 -11.28 17.08
CA VAL A 205 -15.66 -11.88 15.85
C VAL A 205 -16.73 -11.91 14.79
N LEU A 206 -16.40 -11.41 13.61
CA LEU A 206 -17.22 -11.53 12.41
C LEU A 206 -16.75 -12.74 11.60
N ASP A 207 -17.71 -13.58 11.25
CA ASP A 207 -17.52 -14.76 10.41
C ASP A 207 -18.48 -14.72 9.23
N TRP A 208 -17.97 -14.96 8.03
CA TRP A 208 -18.78 -15.26 6.85
C TRP A 208 -18.69 -16.77 6.60
N HIS A 209 -19.67 -17.51 7.13
CA HIS A 209 -19.62 -18.96 7.07
C HIS A 209 -19.79 -19.50 5.64
N ASP A 210 -18.71 -19.96 5.01
CA ASP A 210 -18.69 -20.51 3.67
C ASP A 210 -17.64 -21.62 3.51
N GLN A 211 -17.90 -22.58 2.62
CA GLN A 211 -16.98 -23.68 2.34
C GLN A 211 -16.00 -23.34 1.21
N ASN A 212 -16.21 -22.25 0.48
CA ASN A 212 -15.38 -21.87 -0.67
C ASN A 212 -14.62 -20.57 -0.43
N ILE A 213 -13.66 -20.65 0.48
CA ILE A 213 -12.94 -19.54 1.11
C ILE A 213 -12.04 -18.74 0.15
N CYS A 214 -11.64 -19.34 -0.98
CA CYS A 214 -10.77 -18.73 -1.98
C CYS A 214 -11.20 -19.03 -3.42
N GLY A 215 -12.46 -19.43 -3.63
CA GLY A 215 -12.99 -19.77 -4.96
C GLY A 215 -13.99 -18.75 -5.47
N ASN A 216 -14.52 -19.01 -6.67
CA ASN A 216 -15.38 -18.07 -7.40
C ASN A 216 -16.88 -18.25 -7.12
N GLU A 217 -17.24 -19.04 -6.11
CA GLU A 217 -18.63 -19.39 -5.79
C GLU A 217 -18.91 -19.11 -4.31
N VAL A 218 -19.99 -18.40 -4.03
CA VAL A 218 -20.52 -18.20 -2.67
C VAL A 218 -21.60 -19.24 -2.43
N LYS A 219 -21.35 -20.22 -1.56
CA LYS A 219 -22.33 -21.29 -1.30
C LYS A 219 -23.41 -20.85 -0.32
N PHE A 220 -23.08 -19.94 0.61
CA PHE A 220 -23.99 -19.49 1.65
C PHE A 220 -24.06 -17.96 1.73
N PRO A 221 -24.76 -17.28 0.80
CA PRO A 221 -24.73 -15.82 0.68
C PRO A 221 -25.36 -15.03 1.86
N ASN A 222 -25.98 -15.70 2.83
CA ASN A 222 -26.65 -15.08 3.98
C ASN A 222 -26.27 -15.74 5.32
N SER A 223 -25.04 -16.23 5.44
CA SER A 223 -24.56 -17.00 6.59
C SER A 223 -23.67 -16.22 7.56
N GLY A 224 -23.63 -14.89 7.45
CA GLY A 224 -22.83 -14.06 8.35
C GLY A 224 -23.20 -14.27 9.82
N ARG A 225 -22.21 -14.49 10.67
CA ARG A 225 -22.35 -14.70 12.11
C ARG A 225 -21.50 -13.67 12.87
N VAL A 226 -22.04 -13.17 13.99
CA VAL A 226 -21.29 -12.35 14.94
C VAL A 226 -21.20 -13.11 16.26
N TYR A 227 -19.98 -13.39 16.68
CA TYR A 227 -19.70 -14.03 17.97
C TYR A 227 -19.33 -12.96 18.98
N ARG A 228 -19.82 -13.12 20.21
CA ARG A 228 -19.38 -12.36 21.38
C ARG A 228 -18.73 -13.32 22.36
N ILE A 229 -17.44 -13.16 22.61
CA ILE A 229 -16.65 -14.00 23.50
C ILE A 229 -16.38 -13.23 24.79
N MET A 230 -16.78 -13.84 25.91
CA MET A 230 -16.73 -13.24 27.25
C MET A 230 -16.33 -14.28 28.29
N PRO A 231 -15.58 -13.90 29.34
CA PRO A 231 -15.34 -14.77 30.48
C PRO A 231 -16.66 -15.11 31.19
N THR A 232 -16.76 -16.31 31.72
CA THR A 232 -17.96 -16.78 32.43
C THR A 232 -18.19 -15.97 33.71
N GLY A 233 -19.45 -15.65 34.00
CA GLY A 233 -19.82 -14.95 35.24
C GLY A 233 -19.64 -13.43 35.21
N VAL A 234 -19.17 -12.86 34.10
CA VAL A 234 -19.17 -11.41 33.88
C VAL A 234 -20.61 -10.94 33.65
N LYS A 235 -21.06 -9.98 34.45
CA LYS A 235 -22.39 -9.37 34.27
C LYS A 235 -22.36 -8.45 33.05
N ASP A 236 -23.46 -8.44 32.28
CA ASP A 236 -23.64 -7.46 31.22
C ASP A 236 -23.52 -6.04 31.81
N LYS A 237 -22.69 -5.21 31.18
CA LYS A 237 -22.53 -3.79 31.51
C LYS A 237 -23.43 -2.97 30.59
N VAL A 238 -24.14 -2.00 31.14
CA VAL A 238 -24.87 -1.02 30.32
C VAL A 238 -23.83 -0.16 29.59
N THR A 239 -23.85 -0.18 28.26
CA THR A 239 -23.03 0.71 27.45
C THR A 239 -23.62 2.12 27.53
N PRO A 240 -22.90 3.12 28.07
CA PRO A 240 -23.41 4.48 28.11
C PRO A 240 -23.36 5.11 26.70
N ASP A 241 -24.27 6.04 26.44
CA ASP A 241 -24.20 6.89 25.25
C ASP A 241 -23.12 7.96 25.45
N LEU A 242 -21.93 7.71 24.91
CA LEU A 242 -20.81 8.65 24.99
C LEU A 242 -21.10 9.98 24.28
N SER A 243 -21.99 9.99 23.28
CA SER A 243 -22.32 11.23 22.55
C SER A 243 -23.07 12.24 23.42
N ALA A 244 -23.81 11.73 24.43
CA ALA A 244 -24.54 12.52 25.41
C ALA A 244 -23.68 13.01 26.60
N MET A 245 -22.47 12.47 26.77
CA MET A 245 -21.57 12.88 27.86
C MET A 245 -21.07 14.31 27.68
N SER A 246 -20.85 15.01 28.78
CA SER A 246 -20.18 16.32 28.78
C SER A 246 -18.72 16.21 28.34
N ASP A 247 -18.13 17.33 27.91
CA ASP A 247 -16.72 17.36 27.54
C ASP A 247 -15.78 16.96 28.68
N ALA A 248 -16.16 17.24 29.93
CA ALA A 248 -15.40 16.81 31.11
C ALA A 248 -15.42 15.29 31.25
N GLU A 249 -16.58 14.66 31.12
CA GLU A 249 -16.73 13.20 31.19
C GLU A 249 -15.98 12.48 30.06
N LEU A 250 -15.97 13.07 28.85
CA LEU A 250 -15.16 12.55 27.74
C LEU A 250 -13.65 12.65 28.01
N VAL A 251 -13.20 13.66 28.76
CA VAL A 251 -11.81 13.74 29.23
C VAL A 251 -11.51 12.64 30.26
N GLU A 252 -12.41 12.40 31.22
CA GLU A 252 -12.23 11.31 32.19
C GLU A 252 -12.16 9.93 31.51
N CYS A 253 -12.85 9.74 30.38
CA CYS A 253 -12.75 8.52 29.57
C CYS A 253 -11.32 8.22 29.08
N GLN A 254 -10.42 9.21 28.98
CA GLN A 254 -9.01 8.96 28.61
C GLN A 254 -8.25 8.14 29.67
N LEU A 255 -8.77 8.07 30.90
CA LEU A 255 -8.22 7.25 31.99
C LEU A 255 -8.84 5.84 32.06
N HIS A 256 -9.82 5.53 31.22
CA HIS A 256 -10.57 4.28 31.24
C HIS A 256 -9.67 3.07 30.90
N SER A 257 -9.92 1.92 31.53
CA SER A 257 -9.14 0.68 31.35
C SER A 257 -9.42 -0.03 30.02
N ASN A 258 -10.65 0.09 29.52
CA ASN A 258 -11.07 -0.34 28.18
C ASN A 258 -10.93 0.80 27.16
N ASP A 259 -10.08 0.58 26.16
CA ASP A 259 -9.73 1.55 25.12
C ASP A 259 -10.88 1.84 24.14
N TRP A 260 -11.94 1.01 24.13
CA TRP A 260 -13.19 1.35 23.43
C TRP A 260 -13.70 2.73 23.85
N TYR A 261 -13.73 3.02 25.16
CA TYR A 261 -14.16 4.31 25.69
C TYR A 261 -13.19 5.42 25.33
N VAL A 262 -11.89 5.15 25.43
CA VAL A 262 -10.82 6.12 25.16
C VAL A 262 -10.88 6.59 23.71
N ARG A 263 -10.93 5.65 22.75
CA ARG A 263 -10.97 5.91 21.31
C ARG A 263 -12.22 6.69 20.93
N HIS A 264 -13.39 6.22 21.35
CA HIS A 264 -14.66 6.89 21.03
C HIS A 264 -14.73 8.28 21.66
N ALA A 265 -14.31 8.44 22.92
CA ALA A 265 -14.28 9.75 23.57
C ALA A 265 -13.30 10.70 22.87
N ARG A 266 -12.11 10.23 22.45
CA ARG A 266 -11.15 11.05 21.70
C ARG A 266 -11.70 11.49 20.35
N THR A 267 -12.37 10.60 19.60
CA THR A 267 -13.04 10.94 18.34
C THR A 267 -14.16 11.96 18.56
N LEU A 268 -14.96 11.83 19.63
CA LEU A 268 -16.00 12.79 19.97
C LEU A 268 -15.42 14.15 20.36
N LEU A 269 -14.33 14.19 21.14
CA LEU A 269 -13.61 15.42 21.47
C LEU A 269 -13.07 16.12 20.21
N GLN A 270 -12.46 15.37 19.28
CA GLN A 270 -12.00 15.89 17.99
C GLN A 270 -13.17 16.42 17.15
N HIS A 271 -14.29 15.70 17.11
CA HIS A 271 -15.49 16.15 16.41
C HIS A 271 -16.02 17.46 16.99
N ARG A 272 -16.18 17.54 18.31
CA ARG A 272 -16.64 18.75 19.02
C ARG A 272 -15.69 19.92 18.83
N GLN A 273 -14.39 19.67 18.78
CA GLN A 273 -13.40 20.68 18.44
C GLN A 273 -13.64 21.22 17.02
N ALA A 274 -13.77 20.31 16.05
CA ALA A 274 -13.95 20.65 14.64
C ALA A 274 -15.27 21.37 14.35
N SER A 275 -16.33 21.06 15.10
CA SER A 275 -17.64 21.72 15.01
C SER A 275 -17.73 23.00 15.84
N GLY A 276 -16.69 23.35 16.61
CA GLY A 276 -16.67 24.55 17.46
C GLY A 276 -17.57 24.46 18.70
N THR A 277 -17.96 23.26 19.11
CA THR A 277 -18.84 23.02 20.29
C THR A 277 -18.08 22.57 21.53
N LEU A 278 -16.77 22.34 21.43
CA LEU A 278 -15.92 21.93 22.55
C LEU A 278 -15.70 23.06 23.57
N ASN A 279 -15.94 22.78 24.84
CA ASN A 279 -15.58 23.64 25.95
C ASN A 279 -14.08 23.51 26.29
N ARG A 280 -13.23 24.16 25.47
CA ARG A 280 -11.76 24.18 25.63
C ARG A 280 -11.28 24.61 27.01
N LYS A 281 -12.01 25.51 27.68
CA LYS A 281 -11.67 26.01 29.03
C LYS A 281 -11.76 24.94 30.11
N VAL A 282 -12.52 23.87 29.87
CA VAL A 282 -12.61 22.70 30.75
C VAL A 282 -11.70 21.58 30.27
N VAL A 283 -11.67 21.34 28.96
CA VAL A 283 -10.97 20.19 28.37
C VAL A 283 -9.45 20.33 28.47
N HIS A 284 -8.88 21.44 28.02
CA HIS A 284 -7.42 21.59 27.92
C HIS A 284 -6.74 21.57 29.30
N PRO A 285 -7.24 22.28 30.34
CA PRO A 285 -6.63 22.18 31.67
C PRO A 285 -6.67 20.77 32.25
N LYS A 286 -7.78 20.04 32.11
CA LYS A 286 -7.91 18.66 32.62
C LYS A 286 -6.97 17.68 31.90
N LEU A 287 -6.86 17.78 30.58
CA LEU A 287 -5.93 16.91 29.84
C LEU A 287 -4.47 17.23 30.17
N ASN A 288 -4.13 18.51 30.36
CA ASN A 288 -2.79 18.90 30.82
C ASN A 288 -2.49 18.37 32.23
N ASP A 289 -3.48 18.38 33.13
CA ASP A 289 -3.37 17.77 34.45
C ASP A 289 -3.10 16.26 34.34
N ILE A 290 -3.85 15.53 33.51
CA ILE A 290 -3.60 14.10 33.27
C ILE A 290 -2.19 13.85 32.73
N LEU A 291 -1.78 14.61 31.70
CA LEU A 291 -0.46 14.48 31.06
C LEU A 291 0.69 14.71 32.06
N SER A 292 0.55 15.68 32.95
CA SER A 292 1.62 16.07 33.90
C SER A 292 1.65 15.22 35.18
N THR A 293 0.49 14.80 35.69
CA THR A 293 0.38 14.16 37.01
C THR A 293 0.27 12.64 36.98
N THR A 294 -0.18 12.05 35.86
CA THR A 294 -0.37 10.60 35.77
C THR A 294 0.98 9.88 35.65
N SER A 295 1.16 8.82 36.43
CA SER A 295 2.39 8.01 36.43
C SER A 295 2.42 6.93 35.35
N GLN A 296 1.27 6.53 34.81
CA GLN A 296 1.15 5.48 33.79
C GLN A 296 1.36 6.07 32.39
N PRO A 297 2.44 5.72 31.66
CA PRO A 297 2.72 6.28 30.35
C PRO A 297 1.59 6.14 29.33
N PRO A 298 0.90 4.98 29.18
CA PRO A 298 -0.23 4.86 28.25
C PRO A 298 -1.34 5.88 28.51
N LYS A 299 -1.63 6.21 29.78
CA LYS A 299 -2.65 7.21 30.13
C LYS A 299 -2.19 8.64 29.85
N ARG A 300 -0.90 8.94 30.08
CA ARG A 300 -0.29 10.22 29.68
C ARG A 300 -0.39 10.41 28.16
N LEU A 301 -0.06 9.37 27.39
CA LEU A 301 -0.15 9.38 25.93
C LEU A 301 -1.57 9.62 25.45
N ARG A 302 -2.58 8.97 26.05
CA ARG A 302 -3.99 9.23 25.72
C ARG A 302 -4.39 10.69 25.92
N ALA A 303 -3.92 11.34 26.99
CA ALA A 303 -4.12 12.77 27.20
C ALA A 303 -3.34 13.64 26.20
N LEU A 304 -2.09 13.29 25.88
CA LEU A 304 -1.29 13.95 24.85
C LEU A 304 -2.00 13.92 23.49
N TRP A 305 -2.49 12.74 23.09
CA TRP A 305 -3.25 12.55 21.85
C TRP A 305 -4.57 13.31 21.86
N ALA A 306 -5.31 13.30 22.98
CA ALA A 306 -6.55 14.08 23.12
C ALA A 306 -6.28 15.59 23.04
N LEU A 307 -5.18 16.09 23.61
CA LEU A 307 -4.75 17.49 23.44
C LEU A 307 -4.42 17.78 21.98
N HIS A 308 -3.72 16.86 21.29
CA HIS A 308 -3.39 17.03 19.87
C HIS A 308 -4.65 17.19 19.01
N VAL A 309 -5.60 16.26 19.10
CA VAL A 309 -6.81 16.27 18.26
C VAL A 309 -7.81 17.38 18.61
N THR A 310 -7.63 18.03 19.78
CA THR A 310 -8.45 19.17 20.22
C THR A 310 -7.74 20.54 20.06
N ASP A 311 -6.62 20.59 19.33
CA ASP A 311 -5.75 21.75 19.17
C ASP A 311 -5.33 22.40 20.52
N GLY A 312 -5.19 21.58 21.56
CA GLY A 312 -4.78 22.00 22.91
C GLY A 312 -3.27 22.01 23.14
N LEU A 313 -2.49 21.39 22.25
CA LEU A 313 -1.02 21.41 22.32
C LEU A 313 -0.44 22.66 21.66
N THR A 314 0.44 23.33 22.38
CA THR A 314 1.28 24.40 21.80
C THR A 314 2.61 23.83 21.32
N LYS A 315 3.28 24.52 20.40
CA LYS A 315 4.64 24.16 19.98
C LYS A 315 5.63 24.20 21.13
N GLY A 316 5.51 25.19 22.03
CA GLY A 316 6.37 25.30 23.21
C GLY A 316 6.22 24.10 24.15
N GLN A 317 4.98 23.67 24.39
CA GLN A 317 4.72 22.46 25.18
C GLN A 317 5.28 21.20 24.50
N LEU A 318 5.09 21.03 23.18
CA LEU A 318 5.69 19.91 22.44
C LEU A 318 7.22 19.92 22.53
N TYR A 319 7.84 21.10 22.47
CA TYR A 319 9.28 21.25 22.65
C TYR A 319 9.73 20.83 24.05
N GLU A 320 9.02 21.23 25.11
CA GLU A 320 9.30 20.79 26.48
C GLU A 320 9.16 19.26 26.64
N LEU A 321 8.18 18.65 25.98
CA LEU A 321 7.96 17.20 26.02
C LEU A 321 9.05 16.40 25.27
N LEU A 322 9.94 17.04 24.50
CA LEU A 322 11.13 16.39 23.96
C LEU A 322 12.15 16.04 25.05
N ASP A 323 12.00 16.58 26.27
CA ASP A 323 12.80 16.27 27.46
C ASP A 323 12.08 15.34 28.45
N ASP A 324 10.90 14.81 28.09
CA ASP A 324 10.15 13.91 28.98
C ASP A 324 10.96 12.64 29.30
N ALA A 325 10.80 12.09 30.50
CA ALA A 325 11.49 10.86 30.90
C ALA A 325 11.01 9.64 30.09
N ASP A 326 9.75 9.64 29.66
CA ASP A 326 9.17 8.54 28.89
C ASP A 326 9.50 8.66 27.39
N GLU A 327 10.06 7.61 26.82
CA GLU A 327 10.49 7.58 25.42
C GLU A 327 9.35 7.70 24.42
N HIS A 328 8.15 7.20 24.76
CA HIS A 328 7.00 7.30 23.88
C HIS A 328 6.41 8.71 23.88
N VAL A 329 6.45 9.43 25.00
CA VAL A 329 6.07 10.84 25.05
C VAL A 329 7.01 11.69 24.18
N ARG A 330 8.32 11.44 24.25
CA ARG A 330 9.30 12.08 23.36
C ARG A 330 9.03 11.74 21.89
N ALA A 331 8.82 10.45 21.58
CA ALA A 331 8.54 9.95 20.24
C ALA A 331 7.28 10.59 19.61
N TRP A 332 6.16 10.61 20.33
CA TRP A 332 4.94 11.25 19.84
C TRP A 332 5.07 12.76 19.68
N SER A 333 5.84 13.42 20.54
CA SER A 333 6.14 14.85 20.40
C SER A 333 6.92 15.14 19.12
N ILE A 334 7.90 14.30 18.77
CA ILE A 334 8.62 14.37 17.49
C ILE A 334 7.65 14.24 16.32
N GLN A 335 6.77 13.23 16.36
CA GLN A 335 5.79 13.03 15.30
C GLN A 335 4.90 14.26 15.14
N PHE A 336 4.31 14.81 16.21
CA PHE A 336 3.43 15.97 16.12
C PHE A 336 4.13 17.25 15.64
N LEU A 337 5.39 17.47 16.01
CA LEU A 337 6.18 18.60 15.52
C LEU A 337 6.46 18.52 14.00
N CYS A 338 6.54 17.31 13.44
CA CYS A 338 6.90 17.09 12.04
C CYS A 338 5.71 16.72 11.13
N ASP A 339 4.60 16.21 11.66
CA ASP A 339 3.42 15.78 10.89
C ASP A 339 2.62 16.96 10.30
N VAL A 340 2.96 18.19 10.72
CA VAL A 340 2.48 19.44 10.11
C VAL A 340 3.09 19.71 8.73
N SER A 341 4.20 19.03 8.40
CA SER A 341 4.83 19.13 7.08
C SER A 341 3.90 18.60 5.99
N LYS A 342 3.88 19.29 4.84
CA LYS A 342 3.21 18.81 3.62
C LYS A 342 4.05 17.79 2.86
N THR A 343 5.36 17.76 3.11
CA THR A 343 6.25 16.72 2.60
C THR A 343 5.93 15.43 3.34
N ASN A 344 5.68 14.37 2.59
CA ASN A 344 5.51 13.03 3.14
C ASN A 344 6.58 12.09 2.54
N ALA A 345 6.79 10.94 3.20
CA ALA A 345 7.89 10.02 2.90
C ALA A 345 7.92 9.52 1.44
N PHE A 346 6.76 9.44 0.77
CA PHE A 346 6.64 8.90 -0.58
C PHE A 346 6.39 9.97 -1.65
N GLN A 347 6.37 11.24 -1.25
CA GLN A 347 6.37 12.41 -2.13
C GLN A 347 7.37 13.43 -1.55
N PRO A 348 8.68 13.16 -1.62
CA PRO A 348 9.71 14.10 -1.20
C PRO A 348 9.80 15.23 -2.24
N GLU A 349 8.77 16.06 -2.35
CA GLU A 349 8.83 17.28 -3.17
C GLU A 349 9.97 18.17 -2.65
N GLN A 350 10.83 18.59 -3.57
CA GLN A 350 12.04 19.36 -3.28
C GLN A 350 11.76 20.82 -2.88
N ASP A 351 10.52 21.31 -3.02
CA ASP A 351 10.21 22.73 -2.88
C ASP A 351 9.00 22.99 -1.96
N THR A 352 9.13 22.61 -0.69
CA THR A 352 8.23 23.13 0.35
C THR A 352 8.85 24.37 1.00
N LYS A 353 8.16 25.52 0.91
CA LYS A 353 8.49 26.73 1.69
C LYS A 353 8.49 26.49 3.21
N TRP A 354 7.92 25.39 3.67
CA TRP A 354 7.89 25.03 5.08
C TRP A 354 9.24 24.44 5.52
N VAL A 355 9.72 24.88 6.68
CA VAL A 355 10.90 24.37 7.37
C VAL A 355 10.56 24.13 8.84
N LEU A 356 11.23 23.18 9.47
CA LEU A 356 11.17 23.01 10.92
C LEU A 356 11.86 24.19 11.59
N GLU A 357 11.29 24.67 12.70
CA GLU A 357 11.84 25.79 13.46
C GLU A 357 13.24 25.48 13.99
N THR A 358 14.15 26.45 13.94
CA THR A 358 15.58 26.25 14.25
C THR A 358 15.81 25.63 15.62
N GLY A 359 15.17 26.13 16.67
CA GLY A 359 15.34 25.58 18.03
C GLY A 359 14.84 24.13 18.14
N VAL A 360 13.73 23.80 17.47
CA VAL A 360 13.23 22.42 17.41
C VAL A 360 14.21 21.53 16.64
N LEU A 361 14.70 22.00 15.48
CA LEU A 361 15.69 21.27 14.69
C LEU A 361 16.96 20.98 15.50
N GLU A 362 17.53 21.98 16.17
CA GLU A 362 18.69 21.82 17.04
C GLU A 362 18.44 20.79 18.13
N LYS A 363 17.25 20.79 18.74
CA LYS A 363 16.85 19.79 19.73
C LYS A 363 16.79 18.38 19.14
N LEU A 364 16.17 18.21 17.97
CA LEU A 364 16.10 16.91 17.29
C LEU A 364 17.49 16.38 16.89
N VAL A 365 18.42 17.28 16.54
CA VAL A 365 19.81 16.92 16.24
C VAL A 365 20.53 16.39 17.48
N VAL A 366 20.35 17.03 18.63
CA VAL A 366 20.89 16.54 19.91
C VAL A 366 20.30 15.17 20.25
N MET A 367 18.97 15.03 20.18
CA MET A 367 18.29 13.76 20.45
C MET A 367 18.74 12.64 19.51
N ALA A 368 18.94 12.93 18.23
CA ALA A 368 19.41 11.95 17.25
C ALA A 368 20.78 11.36 17.57
N LYS A 369 21.60 12.08 18.33
CA LYS A 369 22.94 11.68 18.74
C LYS A 369 22.98 11.08 20.15
N ASP A 370 22.21 11.66 21.06
CA ASP A 370 22.37 11.45 22.49
C ASP A 370 21.19 10.71 23.15
N ASP A 371 20.02 10.57 22.50
CA ASP A 371 18.87 9.85 23.09
C ASP A 371 19.16 8.33 23.09
N PRO A 372 19.09 7.67 24.26
CA PRO A 372 19.41 6.25 24.36
C PRO A 372 18.36 5.36 23.70
N SER A 373 17.13 5.85 23.50
CA SER A 373 16.01 5.05 23.02
C SER A 373 16.05 4.80 21.51
N GLN A 374 16.01 3.51 21.14
CA GLN A 374 15.81 3.09 19.75
C GLN A 374 14.42 3.45 19.22
N ILE A 375 13.42 3.59 20.10
CA ILE A 375 12.07 4.06 19.75
C ILE A 375 12.11 5.54 19.38
N VAL A 376 12.81 6.38 20.16
CA VAL A 376 12.97 7.80 19.81
C VAL A 376 13.72 7.96 18.48
N ARG A 377 14.80 7.19 18.27
CA ARG A 377 15.55 7.21 16.99
C ARG A 377 14.70 6.77 15.80
N LEU A 378 13.77 5.83 15.99
CA LEU A 378 12.82 5.40 14.96
C LEU A 378 11.89 6.54 14.55
N TYR A 379 11.34 7.27 15.52
CA TYR A 379 10.47 8.42 15.26
C TYR A 379 11.23 9.59 14.64
N LEU A 380 12.50 9.81 15.01
CA LEU A 380 13.38 10.75 14.32
C LEU A 380 13.61 10.33 12.86
N ALA A 381 13.87 9.04 12.60
CA ALA A 381 14.06 8.54 11.23
C ALA A 381 12.79 8.68 10.37
N SER A 382 11.61 8.48 10.94
CA SER A 382 10.32 8.79 10.29
C SER A 382 10.16 10.30 10.04
N ALA A 383 10.47 11.13 11.03
CA ALA A 383 10.35 12.58 10.93
C ALA A 383 11.26 13.17 9.86
N VAL A 384 12.52 12.71 9.76
CA VAL A 384 13.49 13.16 8.76
C VAL A 384 12.95 13.01 7.33
N GLN A 385 12.19 11.95 7.03
CA GLN A 385 11.57 11.73 5.72
C GLN A 385 10.54 12.81 5.34
N ARG A 386 10.06 13.60 6.31
CA ARG A 386 9.11 14.70 6.13
C ARG A 386 9.76 16.08 6.16
N LEU A 387 11.08 16.15 6.34
CA LEU A 387 11.81 17.42 6.38
C LEU A 387 12.37 17.79 4.99
N PRO A 388 12.55 19.09 4.72
CA PRO A 388 13.37 19.56 3.61
C PRO A 388 14.78 18.96 3.68
N PHE A 389 15.37 18.63 2.53
CA PHE A 389 16.68 17.94 2.47
C PHE A 389 17.78 18.64 3.26
N ALA A 390 17.83 19.97 3.24
CA ALA A 390 18.82 20.74 4.00
C ALA A 390 18.76 20.49 5.52
N GLN A 391 17.59 20.20 6.08
CA GLN A 391 17.40 19.95 7.51
C GLN A 391 17.60 18.47 7.89
N ARG A 392 17.74 17.56 6.91
CA ARG A 392 17.92 16.12 7.18
C ARG A 392 19.32 15.77 7.65
N TRP A 393 20.34 16.40 7.06
CA TRP A 393 21.75 16.02 7.27
C TRP A 393 22.18 15.98 8.74
N PRO A 394 21.93 17.02 9.55
CA PRO A 394 22.44 17.03 10.93
C PRO A 394 21.78 15.96 11.80
N ILE A 395 20.48 15.66 11.55
CA ILE A 395 19.77 14.60 12.26
C ILE A 395 20.30 13.23 11.83
N LEU A 396 20.45 12.99 10.52
CA LEU A 396 21.00 11.74 9.99
C LEU A 396 22.41 11.48 10.54
N GLN A 397 23.24 12.51 10.70
CA GLN A 397 24.59 12.37 11.26
C GLN A 397 24.57 11.83 12.69
N GLY A 398 23.61 12.26 13.52
CA GLY A 398 23.39 11.69 14.84
C GLY A 398 22.93 10.23 14.75
N LEU A 399 21.88 9.98 13.97
CA LEU A 399 21.26 8.65 13.85
C LEU A 399 22.25 7.56 13.39
N VAL A 400 23.08 7.85 12.39
CA VAL A 400 24.05 6.86 11.88
C VAL A 400 25.23 6.62 12.83
N SER A 401 25.34 7.35 13.94
CA SER A 401 26.45 7.21 14.89
C SER A 401 26.26 6.08 15.92
N HIS A 402 25.08 5.47 15.96
CA HIS A 402 24.70 4.40 16.88
C HIS A 402 25.08 3.02 16.33
N ALA A 403 26.03 2.32 16.97
CA ALA A 403 26.47 0.99 16.53
C ALA A 403 25.46 -0.11 16.87
N GLU A 404 24.70 0.10 17.95
CA GLU A 404 23.64 -0.78 18.42
C GLU A 404 22.47 -0.91 17.43
N ASP A 405 22.34 0.04 16.51
CA ASP A 405 21.27 0.02 15.50
C ASP A 405 21.57 -0.91 14.33
N VAL A 406 22.81 -1.40 14.18
CA VAL A 406 23.24 -2.22 13.03
C VAL A 406 22.35 -3.45 12.82
N SER A 407 21.92 -4.10 13.90
CA SER A 407 21.07 -5.30 13.87
C SER A 407 19.58 -5.02 14.09
N ASP A 408 19.19 -3.76 14.25
CA ASP A 408 17.79 -3.40 14.48
C ASP A 408 16.91 -3.70 13.25
N ASN A 409 15.67 -4.12 13.47
CA ASN A 409 14.76 -4.50 12.39
C ASN A 409 14.38 -3.31 11.50
N ASN A 410 14.25 -2.11 12.06
CA ASN A 410 13.74 -0.93 11.36
C ASN A 410 14.84 0.08 11.05
N LEU A 411 15.68 0.42 12.03
CA LEU A 411 16.52 1.63 12.01
C LEU A 411 17.47 1.73 10.81
N PRO A 412 18.29 0.72 10.45
CA PRO A 412 19.16 0.81 9.27
C PRO A 412 18.41 1.10 7.97
N ARG A 413 17.18 0.57 7.84
CA ARG A 413 16.33 0.72 6.66
C ARG A 413 15.65 2.08 6.67
N MET A 414 15.16 2.52 7.81
CA MET A 414 14.56 3.86 7.97
C MET A 414 15.58 4.97 7.74
N TYR A 415 16.83 4.80 8.18
CA TYR A 415 17.92 5.72 7.86
C TYR A 415 18.20 5.76 6.36
N TRP A 416 18.16 4.60 5.69
CA TRP A 416 18.28 4.53 4.23
C TRP A 416 17.14 5.27 3.52
N PHE A 417 15.89 5.04 3.91
CA PHE A 417 14.73 5.70 3.28
C PHE A 417 14.77 7.22 3.43
N ALA A 418 15.30 7.70 4.56
CA ALA A 418 15.51 9.12 4.81
C ALA A 418 16.64 9.74 3.96
N LEU A 419 17.72 8.98 3.72
CA LEU A 419 18.93 9.41 3.02
C LEU A 419 18.81 9.29 1.49
N GLU A 420 18.27 8.19 0.99
CA GLU A 420 18.32 7.78 -0.43
C GLU A 420 17.96 8.90 -1.42
N PRO A 421 16.87 9.66 -1.24
CA PRO A 421 16.47 10.70 -2.19
C PRO A 421 17.50 11.83 -2.37
N MET A 422 18.40 12.01 -1.40
CA MET A 422 19.42 13.07 -1.42
C MET A 422 20.72 12.62 -2.11
N VAL A 423 20.98 11.31 -2.17
CA VAL A 423 22.27 10.74 -2.60
C VAL A 423 22.72 11.20 -4.00
N PRO A 424 21.85 11.24 -5.03
CA PRO A 424 22.28 11.63 -6.38
C PRO A 424 22.80 13.06 -6.47
N ASN A 425 22.21 13.97 -5.67
CA ASN A 425 22.43 15.41 -5.75
C ASN A 425 23.43 15.92 -4.70
N ALA A 426 23.76 15.11 -3.69
CA ALA A 426 24.67 15.45 -2.58
C ALA A 426 25.67 14.32 -2.34
N GLN A 427 26.45 13.99 -3.38
CA GLN A 427 27.29 12.79 -3.40
C GLN A 427 28.39 12.83 -2.34
N ARG A 428 29.04 13.99 -2.17
CA ARG A 428 30.12 14.17 -1.22
C ARG A 428 29.59 14.07 0.21
N GLU A 429 28.52 14.79 0.50
CA GLU A 429 27.86 14.80 1.81
C GLU A 429 27.35 13.41 2.18
N SER A 430 26.81 12.66 1.21
CA SER A 430 26.36 11.28 1.41
C SER A 430 27.51 10.34 1.76
N LEU A 431 28.66 10.46 1.07
CA LEU A 431 29.86 9.68 1.37
C LEU A 431 30.44 10.05 2.74
N GLU A 432 30.56 11.33 3.05
CA GLU A 432 31.04 11.82 4.35
C GLU A 432 30.16 11.31 5.50
N LEU A 433 28.83 11.35 5.32
CA LEU A 433 27.86 10.83 6.31
C LEU A 433 28.08 9.34 6.60
N VAL A 434 28.14 8.49 5.58
CA VAL A 434 28.23 7.03 5.80
C VAL A 434 29.62 6.55 6.19
N MET A 435 30.67 7.29 5.82
CA MET A 435 32.05 7.01 6.28
C MET A 435 32.26 7.38 7.75
N ALA A 436 31.61 8.45 8.22
CA ALA A 436 31.63 8.82 9.64
C ALA A 436 30.65 7.96 10.49
N GLY A 437 29.61 7.42 9.86
CA GLY A 437 28.61 6.57 10.49
C GLY A 437 29.08 5.14 10.79
N LYS A 438 28.33 4.47 11.66
CA LYS A 438 28.57 3.10 12.13
C LYS A 438 27.62 2.05 11.53
N ILE A 439 26.88 2.39 10.48
CA ILE A 439 25.87 1.53 9.85
C ILE A 439 26.42 0.99 8.50
N PRO A 440 26.98 -0.24 8.44
CA PRO A 440 27.66 -0.74 7.25
C PRO A 440 26.75 -0.81 6.01
N ARG A 441 25.48 -1.18 6.21
CA ARG A 441 24.49 -1.24 5.12
C ARG A 441 24.34 0.08 4.36
N LEU A 442 24.43 1.21 5.06
CA LEU A 442 24.33 2.52 4.40
C LEU A 442 25.56 2.81 3.52
N GLN A 443 26.75 2.33 3.91
CA GLN A 443 27.96 2.45 3.10
C GLN A 443 27.79 1.71 1.76
N GLU A 444 27.27 0.48 1.82
CA GLU A 444 26.96 -0.33 0.64
C GLU A 444 25.89 0.33 -0.24
N PHE A 445 24.81 0.82 0.38
CA PHE A 445 23.67 1.39 -0.33
C PHE A 445 24.01 2.73 -0.99
N VAL A 446 24.76 3.62 -0.32
CA VAL A 446 25.24 4.87 -0.93
C VAL A 446 26.16 4.57 -2.11
N ALA A 447 27.13 3.66 -1.95
CA ALA A 447 28.02 3.28 -3.06
C ALA A 447 27.22 2.75 -4.27
N ARG A 448 26.25 1.86 -4.03
CA ARG A 448 25.36 1.34 -5.07
C ARG A 448 24.54 2.45 -5.74
N ARG A 449 23.96 3.35 -4.95
CA ARG A 449 23.10 4.44 -5.44
C ARG A 449 23.85 5.44 -6.31
N LEU A 450 25.08 5.77 -5.94
CA LEU A 450 25.98 6.63 -6.73
C LEU A 450 26.33 6.02 -8.10
N ILE A 451 26.58 4.70 -8.15
CA ILE A 451 26.84 3.99 -9.41
C ILE A 451 25.60 3.98 -10.30
N THR A 452 24.41 3.77 -9.73
CA THR A 452 23.17 3.71 -10.52
C THR A 452 22.75 5.08 -11.08
N GLY A 453 23.17 6.20 -10.47
CA GLY A 453 22.74 7.56 -10.83
C GLY A 453 21.21 7.71 -10.88
N ASP A 454 20.66 8.70 -11.57
CA ASP A 454 19.21 8.75 -11.86
C ASP A 454 18.77 7.69 -12.91
N GLY A 455 19.62 6.69 -13.17
CA GLY A 455 19.45 5.64 -14.17
C GLY A 455 18.57 4.47 -13.73
N GLY A 456 18.01 4.48 -12.51
CA GLY A 456 17.00 3.51 -12.11
C GLY A 456 15.72 3.69 -12.93
N ASN A 457 15.64 2.96 -14.04
CA ASN A 457 14.52 2.95 -14.99
C ASN A 457 13.90 4.33 -15.21
N LYS A 458 14.58 5.19 -16.00
CA LYS A 458 13.83 6.19 -16.77
C LYS A 458 12.76 5.41 -17.52
N LYS A 459 11.50 5.55 -17.10
CA LYS A 459 10.34 5.06 -17.85
C LYS A 459 10.63 5.45 -19.31
N PRO A 460 10.79 4.49 -20.24
CA PRO A 460 11.12 4.83 -21.61
C PRO A 460 10.12 5.88 -22.05
N ASN A 461 10.62 6.97 -22.64
CA ASN A 461 9.75 8.01 -23.15
C ASN A 461 8.84 7.40 -24.23
N GLN A 462 7.81 8.13 -24.66
CA GLN A 462 6.83 7.60 -25.62
C GLN A 462 7.48 7.05 -26.90
N VAL A 463 8.59 7.67 -27.34
CA VAL A 463 9.37 7.22 -28.51
C VAL A 463 10.08 5.90 -28.24
N GLN A 464 10.78 5.79 -27.11
CA GLN A 464 11.50 4.57 -26.71
C GLN A 464 10.54 3.38 -26.48
N ARG A 465 9.34 3.63 -25.93
CA ARG A 465 8.30 2.59 -25.79
C ARG A 465 7.80 2.14 -27.17
N ALA A 466 7.50 3.08 -28.04
CA ALA A 466 7.05 2.76 -29.39
C ALA A 466 8.11 1.95 -30.15
N GLU A 467 9.40 2.31 -30.05
CA GLU A 467 10.49 1.54 -30.67
C GLU A 467 10.62 0.13 -30.10
N ALA A 468 10.57 -0.03 -28.76
CA ALA A 468 10.62 -1.33 -28.11
C ALA A 468 9.44 -2.22 -28.53
N TRP A 469 8.22 -1.66 -28.50
CA TRP A 469 7.00 -2.37 -28.90
C TRP A 469 7.00 -2.73 -30.39
N ASN A 470 7.48 -1.85 -31.27
CA ASN A 470 7.71 -2.16 -32.68
C ASN A 470 8.70 -3.32 -32.84
N GLY A 471 9.74 -3.40 -32.00
CA GLY A 471 10.67 -4.52 -31.97
C GLY A 471 9.99 -5.84 -31.63
N LEU A 472 9.12 -5.86 -30.61
CA LEU A 472 8.39 -7.05 -30.18
C LEU A 472 7.39 -7.53 -31.23
N ILE A 473 6.58 -6.63 -31.80
CA ILE A 473 5.60 -6.99 -32.84
C ILE A 473 6.27 -7.47 -34.14
N LYS A 474 7.50 -7.06 -34.44
CA LYS A 474 8.23 -7.64 -35.58
C LYS A 474 8.58 -9.12 -35.37
N THR A 475 8.63 -9.62 -34.13
CA THR A 475 9.00 -11.02 -33.87
C THR A 475 7.96 -12.04 -34.30
N ILE A 476 6.70 -11.61 -34.48
CA ILE A 476 5.61 -12.45 -35.00
C ILE A 476 5.49 -12.35 -36.53
N ALA A 477 6.16 -11.38 -37.15
CA ALA A 477 6.00 -11.10 -38.57
C ALA A 477 7.07 -11.80 -39.41
N ARG A 478 6.69 -12.31 -40.58
CA ARG A 478 7.58 -13.02 -41.52
C ARG A 478 7.62 -12.34 -42.89
N GLY A 479 8.69 -12.61 -43.64
CA GLY A 479 8.85 -12.13 -45.01
C GLY A 479 8.71 -10.60 -45.12
N GLU A 480 7.89 -10.14 -46.07
CA GLU A 480 7.64 -8.71 -46.27
C GLU A 480 7.06 -8.05 -45.01
N MET A 481 6.24 -8.74 -44.22
CA MET A 481 5.63 -8.19 -43.01
C MET A 481 6.65 -7.90 -41.88
N ALA A 482 7.82 -8.53 -41.89
CA ALA A 482 8.84 -8.36 -40.83
C ALA A 482 9.52 -6.97 -40.85
N THR A 483 9.46 -6.26 -41.99
CA THR A 483 10.09 -4.95 -42.15
C THR A 483 9.10 -3.82 -41.92
N ALA A 484 9.52 -2.75 -41.24
CA ALA A 484 8.72 -1.52 -41.07
C ALA A 484 7.29 -1.69 -40.49
N LEU A 485 6.96 -2.84 -39.88
CA LEU A 485 5.74 -3.03 -39.10
C LEU A 485 5.79 -2.16 -37.85
N ARG A 486 4.68 -1.49 -37.56
CA ARG A 486 4.54 -0.57 -36.41
C ARG A 486 3.32 -0.91 -35.59
N VAL A 487 3.38 -0.59 -34.30
CA VAL A 487 2.26 -0.65 -33.38
C VAL A 487 1.98 0.73 -32.79
N ALA A 488 0.71 1.08 -32.65
CA ALA A 488 0.21 2.34 -32.11
C ALA A 488 -1.00 2.09 -31.20
N ASP A 489 -1.37 3.13 -30.43
CA ASP A 489 -2.57 3.14 -29.59
C ASP A 489 -2.67 1.92 -28.66
N VAL A 490 -1.53 1.58 -28.03
CA VAL A 490 -1.41 0.44 -27.11
C VAL A 490 -1.93 0.84 -25.74
N GLY A 491 -2.88 0.07 -25.22
CA GLY A 491 -3.49 0.30 -23.91
C GLY A 491 -2.76 -0.37 -22.76
N GLU A 492 -3.55 -0.96 -21.86
CA GLU A 492 -3.08 -1.58 -20.63
C GLU A 492 -1.94 -2.58 -20.89
N GLY A 493 -0.99 -2.68 -19.95
CA GLY A 493 0.15 -3.61 -19.97
C GLY A 493 1.16 -3.47 -21.11
N GLY A 494 0.88 -2.66 -22.13
CA GLY A 494 1.77 -2.48 -23.28
C GLY A 494 1.85 -3.70 -24.20
N VAL A 495 2.92 -3.76 -25.00
CA VAL A 495 3.22 -4.93 -25.85
C VAL A 495 4.18 -5.85 -25.10
N VAL A 496 3.78 -7.11 -24.91
CA VAL A 496 4.54 -8.12 -24.15
C VAL A 496 4.76 -9.35 -25.00
N LYS A 497 5.98 -9.89 -25.00
CA LYS A 497 6.28 -11.18 -25.65
C LYS A 497 6.23 -12.31 -24.63
N HIS A 498 5.45 -13.32 -24.93
CA HIS A 498 5.39 -14.60 -24.23
C HIS A 498 6.22 -15.61 -24.98
N ALA A 499 7.20 -16.20 -24.30
CA ALA A 499 7.98 -17.29 -24.87
C ALA A 499 7.13 -18.54 -25.08
N VAL A 500 6.15 -18.77 -24.19
CA VAL A 500 5.17 -19.86 -24.25
C VAL A 500 3.80 -19.34 -23.82
N PHE A 501 2.80 -19.50 -24.67
CA PHE A 501 1.39 -19.24 -24.47
C PHE A 501 0.63 -20.24 -25.34
N ARG A 502 -0.20 -21.10 -24.75
CA ARG A 502 -0.90 -22.19 -25.47
C ARG A 502 0.04 -23.01 -26.37
N ASN A 503 1.16 -23.44 -25.77
CA ASN A 503 2.26 -24.21 -26.39
C ASN A 503 3.01 -23.53 -27.54
N GLU A 504 2.78 -22.24 -27.77
CA GLU A 504 3.38 -21.46 -28.86
C GLU A 504 3.96 -20.15 -28.34
N SER A 505 4.74 -19.43 -29.15
CA SER A 505 5.13 -18.05 -28.79
C SER A 505 4.00 -17.06 -29.13
N ALA A 506 3.85 -16.01 -28.34
CA ALA A 506 2.85 -14.98 -28.62
C ALA A 506 3.36 -13.58 -28.28
N VAL A 507 2.82 -12.58 -28.94
CA VAL A 507 2.92 -11.18 -28.52
C VAL A 507 1.53 -10.70 -28.13
N GLN A 508 1.41 -10.11 -26.96
CA GLN A 508 0.18 -9.59 -26.38
C GLN A 508 0.02 -8.10 -26.71
N THR A 509 -1.20 -7.66 -27.04
CA THR A 509 -1.59 -6.24 -27.10
C THR A 509 -2.97 -6.01 -26.48
N HIS A 510 -3.28 -4.75 -26.14
CA HIS A 510 -4.59 -4.33 -25.64
C HIS A 510 -5.02 -3.02 -26.31
N PRO A 511 -6.32 -2.82 -26.62
CA PRO A 511 -6.84 -1.53 -27.08
C PRO A 511 -6.57 -0.41 -26.08
N LEU A 512 -6.33 0.81 -26.56
CA LEU A 512 -6.04 1.96 -25.70
C LEU A 512 -7.18 2.27 -24.74
N ASP A 513 -8.40 2.26 -25.28
CA ASP A 513 -9.65 2.48 -24.56
C ASP A 513 -10.82 1.82 -25.33
N ARG A 514 -12.03 1.88 -24.77
CA ARG A 514 -13.25 1.25 -25.35
C ARG A 514 -13.57 1.65 -26.79
N LYS A 515 -13.06 2.78 -27.25
CA LYS A 515 -13.33 3.35 -28.57
C LYS A 515 -12.10 3.34 -29.48
N THR A 516 -10.90 3.30 -28.89
CA THR A 516 -9.63 3.40 -29.61
C THR A 516 -8.92 2.06 -29.63
N PRO A 517 -8.86 1.36 -30.78
CA PRO A 517 -8.16 0.09 -30.90
C PRO A 517 -6.64 0.23 -30.80
N CYS A 518 -5.97 -0.86 -30.45
CA CYS A 518 -4.55 -0.98 -30.70
C CYS A 518 -4.31 -1.37 -32.16
N ILE A 519 -3.40 -0.67 -32.82
CA ILE A 519 -3.21 -0.76 -34.27
C ILE A 519 -1.84 -1.35 -34.59
N LEU A 520 -1.81 -2.44 -35.35
CA LEU A 520 -0.62 -2.91 -36.06
C LEU A 520 -0.73 -2.42 -37.51
N SER A 521 0.25 -1.67 -38.00
CA SER A 521 0.20 -1.10 -39.35
C SER A 521 1.48 -1.29 -40.13
N LYS A 522 1.32 -1.53 -41.43
CA LYS A 522 2.42 -1.53 -42.40
C LYS A 522 2.01 -0.74 -43.62
N ASN A 523 2.75 0.34 -43.87
CA ASN A 523 2.58 1.17 -45.05
C ASN A 523 3.42 0.61 -46.21
N GLN A 524 2.87 0.67 -47.43
CA GLN A 524 3.57 0.31 -48.66
C GLN A 524 3.91 -1.18 -48.81
N VAL A 525 2.96 -2.06 -48.52
CA VAL A 525 3.04 -3.48 -48.91
C VAL A 525 2.83 -3.59 -50.42
N THR A 526 3.72 -4.26 -51.13
CA THR A 526 3.60 -4.46 -52.58
C THR A 526 2.93 -5.80 -52.86
N ILE A 527 1.75 -5.78 -53.46
CA ILE A 527 1.05 -7.01 -53.86
C ILE A 527 1.48 -7.36 -55.29
N PRO A 528 2.13 -8.52 -55.54
CA PRO A 528 2.64 -8.86 -56.86
C PRO A 528 1.55 -8.90 -57.93
N GLU A 529 1.87 -8.40 -59.12
CA GLU A 529 0.95 -8.44 -60.26
C GLU A 529 0.73 -9.88 -60.74
N GLY A 530 -0.52 -10.22 -61.08
CA GLY A 530 -0.87 -11.50 -61.68
C GLY A 530 -0.76 -12.72 -60.74
N LYS A 531 -0.54 -12.52 -59.44
CA LYS A 531 -0.46 -13.61 -58.45
C LYS A 531 -1.55 -13.51 -57.39
N LYS A 532 -1.95 -14.66 -56.84
CA LYS A 532 -2.90 -14.70 -55.72
C LYS A 532 -2.13 -14.38 -54.44
N THR A 533 -2.56 -13.38 -53.69
CA THR A 533 -1.86 -12.97 -52.45
C THR A 533 -2.82 -12.96 -51.28
N SER A 534 -2.41 -13.55 -50.16
CA SER A 534 -3.19 -13.58 -48.93
C SER A 534 -2.36 -13.18 -47.71
N LEU A 535 -2.97 -12.42 -46.80
CA LEU A 535 -2.43 -12.16 -45.47
C LEU A 535 -2.87 -13.29 -44.53
N LYS A 536 -1.91 -14.05 -44.01
CA LYS A 536 -2.14 -15.11 -43.04
C LYS A 536 -1.78 -14.62 -41.64
N LEU A 537 -2.70 -14.86 -40.70
CA LEU A 537 -2.59 -14.52 -39.28
C LEU A 537 -2.83 -15.77 -38.45
N ARG A 538 -2.11 -15.88 -37.33
CA ARG A 538 -2.45 -16.82 -36.26
C ARG A 538 -2.61 -16.06 -34.96
N VAL A 539 -3.81 -16.08 -34.39
CA VAL A 539 -4.19 -15.27 -33.23
C VAL A 539 -4.95 -16.07 -32.18
N SER A 540 -4.95 -15.57 -30.95
CA SER A 540 -5.67 -16.16 -29.82
C SER A 540 -6.19 -15.05 -28.89
N HIS A 541 -6.81 -15.44 -27.78
CA HIS A 541 -7.54 -14.57 -26.86
C HIS A 541 -7.14 -14.80 -25.40
N HIS A 542 -7.57 -13.93 -24.51
CA HIS A 542 -7.41 -14.12 -23.06
C HIS A 542 -8.26 -15.29 -22.55
N PRO A 543 -7.79 -16.12 -21.58
CA PRO A 543 -8.59 -17.23 -21.04
C PRO A 543 -9.97 -16.84 -20.48
N HIS A 544 -10.15 -15.56 -20.16
CA HIS A 544 -11.39 -15.00 -19.58
C HIS A 544 -11.96 -13.84 -20.40
N GLY A 545 -11.69 -13.79 -21.71
CA GLY A 545 -12.21 -12.72 -22.57
C GLY A 545 -12.08 -13.04 -24.06
N ASP A 546 -12.59 -12.13 -24.86
CA ASP A 546 -12.52 -12.11 -26.31
C ASP A 546 -12.17 -10.69 -26.80
N TRP A 547 -11.96 -10.54 -28.11
CA TRP A 547 -11.65 -9.24 -28.71
C TRP A 547 -12.02 -9.23 -30.18
N GLN A 548 -12.19 -8.05 -30.77
CA GLN A 548 -12.53 -7.91 -32.18
C GLN A 548 -11.28 -7.66 -33.04
N LEU A 549 -10.98 -8.58 -33.95
CA LEU A 549 -9.97 -8.42 -35.00
C LEU A 549 -10.59 -7.77 -36.23
N ARG A 550 -10.09 -6.61 -36.64
CA ARG A 550 -10.46 -5.98 -37.91
C ARG A 550 -9.23 -5.75 -38.78
N VAL A 551 -9.27 -6.19 -40.03
CA VAL A 551 -8.17 -6.00 -41.00
C VAL A 551 -8.63 -5.07 -42.10
N LEU A 552 -7.85 -4.03 -42.37
CA LEU A 552 -8.11 -3.04 -43.41
C LEU A 552 -6.97 -2.98 -44.42
N ALA A 553 -7.34 -2.86 -45.70
CA ALA A 553 -6.43 -2.62 -46.82
C ALA A 553 -6.83 -1.30 -47.49
N ASN A 554 -5.94 -0.31 -47.46
CA ASN A 554 -6.23 1.06 -47.94
C ASN A 554 -7.52 1.66 -47.34
N GLY A 555 -7.80 1.35 -46.06
CA GLY A 555 -9.00 1.80 -45.35
C GLY A 555 -10.28 1.01 -45.65
N LYS A 556 -10.26 0.07 -46.60
CA LYS A 556 -11.36 -0.88 -46.83
C LYS A 556 -11.26 -2.04 -45.85
N VAL A 557 -12.36 -2.38 -45.17
CA VAL A 557 -12.43 -3.56 -44.30
C VAL A 557 -12.38 -4.82 -45.14
N MET A 558 -11.41 -5.67 -44.84
CA MET A 558 -11.17 -6.94 -45.51
C MET A 558 -11.60 -8.13 -44.64
N ALA A 559 -11.53 -7.96 -43.31
CA ALA A 559 -11.95 -8.95 -42.34
C ALA A 559 -12.43 -8.27 -41.05
N ASP A 560 -13.37 -8.92 -40.38
CA ASP A 560 -13.95 -8.49 -39.10
C ASP A 560 -14.44 -9.74 -38.34
N TYR A 561 -13.74 -10.09 -37.25
CA TYR A 561 -13.96 -11.32 -36.47
C TYR A 561 -13.95 -11.01 -34.98
N VAL A 562 -14.75 -11.74 -34.20
CA VAL A 562 -14.57 -11.82 -32.75
C VAL A 562 -13.70 -13.05 -32.45
N ILE A 563 -12.58 -12.83 -31.78
CA ILE A 563 -11.59 -13.84 -31.40
C ILE A 563 -11.81 -14.18 -29.93
N GLY A 564 -12.33 -15.37 -29.66
CA GLY A 564 -12.74 -15.81 -28.32
C GLY A 564 -12.86 -17.33 -28.23
N PRO A 565 -13.32 -17.85 -27.09
CA PRO A 565 -13.45 -19.29 -26.85
C PRO A 565 -14.25 -20.02 -27.94
N ASP A 566 -15.26 -19.35 -28.49
CA ASP A 566 -16.18 -19.94 -29.47
C ASP A 566 -15.68 -19.88 -30.92
N SER A 567 -14.60 -19.13 -31.20
CA SER A 567 -14.07 -18.93 -32.55
C SER A 567 -12.68 -19.51 -32.79
N VAL A 568 -12.02 -20.03 -31.75
CA VAL A 568 -10.73 -20.73 -31.86
C VAL A 568 -10.92 -22.24 -32.02
N GLU A 569 -9.91 -22.90 -32.58
CA GLU A 569 -9.87 -24.35 -32.73
C GLU A 569 -9.54 -25.06 -31.40
N SER A 570 -9.46 -26.39 -31.40
CA SER A 570 -9.18 -27.19 -30.19
C SER A 570 -7.81 -26.92 -29.53
N ASP A 571 -6.86 -26.35 -30.28
CA ASP A 571 -5.56 -25.88 -29.75
C ASP A 571 -5.63 -24.44 -29.22
N GLU A 572 -6.83 -23.88 -29.20
CA GLU A 572 -7.18 -22.54 -28.76
C GLU A 572 -6.52 -21.41 -29.55
N TRP A 573 -6.17 -21.67 -30.81
CA TRP A 573 -5.71 -20.69 -31.81
C TRP A 573 -6.70 -20.56 -32.97
N LEU A 574 -6.71 -19.40 -33.62
CA LEU A 574 -7.41 -19.19 -34.89
C LEU A 574 -6.44 -18.77 -35.98
N ASP A 575 -6.45 -19.50 -37.09
CA ASP A 575 -5.77 -19.12 -38.33
C ASP A 575 -6.72 -18.34 -39.25
N VAL A 576 -6.33 -17.13 -39.62
CA VAL A 576 -7.12 -16.25 -40.51
C VAL A 576 -6.35 -16.03 -41.81
N SER A 577 -7.02 -16.20 -42.96
CA SER A 577 -6.45 -15.94 -44.28
C SER A 577 -7.30 -14.92 -45.03
N ILE A 578 -6.75 -13.72 -45.24
CA ILE A 578 -7.43 -12.60 -45.90
C ILE A 578 -6.92 -12.48 -47.34
N ASP A 579 -7.81 -12.56 -48.33
CA ASP A 579 -7.46 -12.40 -49.74
C ASP A 579 -7.19 -10.92 -50.08
N LEU A 580 -6.00 -10.64 -50.61
CA LEU A 580 -5.56 -9.31 -51.05
C LEU A 580 -5.38 -9.22 -52.57
N THR A 581 -5.81 -10.25 -53.32
CA THR A 581 -5.61 -10.36 -54.78
C THR A 581 -6.26 -9.22 -55.55
N GLU A 582 -7.33 -8.60 -55.03
CA GLU A 582 -7.94 -7.41 -55.64
C GLU A 582 -6.97 -6.20 -55.74
N PHE A 583 -5.88 -6.23 -54.98
CA PHE A 583 -4.84 -5.21 -54.98
C PHE A 583 -3.57 -5.59 -55.75
N ALA A 584 -3.59 -6.69 -56.53
CA ALA A 584 -2.46 -7.12 -57.34
C ALA A 584 -1.89 -5.99 -58.22
N GLY A 585 -0.57 -5.86 -58.23
CA GLY A 585 0.15 -4.78 -58.92
C GLY A 585 0.13 -3.42 -58.21
N ARG A 586 -0.46 -3.32 -57.00
CA ARG A 586 -0.57 -2.06 -56.25
C ARG A 586 0.19 -2.12 -54.93
N ARG A 587 0.52 -0.93 -54.41
CA ARG A 587 0.96 -0.74 -53.03
C ARG A 587 -0.23 -0.52 -52.12
N VAL A 588 -0.26 -1.22 -50.98
CA VAL A 588 -1.35 -1.22 -50.02
C VAL A 588 -0.85 -0.81 -48.64
N SER A 589 -1.64 -0.02 -47.91
CA SER A 589 -1.50 0.16 -46.46
C SER A 589 -2.36 -0.87 -45.76
N LEU A 590 -1.73 -1.71 -44.95
CA LEU A 590 -2.42 -2.71 -44.11
C LEU A 590 -2.51 -2.20 -42.68
N VAL A 591 -3.71 -2.31 -42.10
CA VAL A 591 -4.02 -1.96 -40.71
C VAL A 591 -4.75 -3.13 -40.08
N LEU A 592 -4.23 -3.65 -38.98
CA LEU A 592 -4.86 -4.69 -38.17
C LEU A 592 -5.20 -4.06 -36.82
N GLU A 593 -6.47 -4.09 -36.46
CA GLU A 593 -6.99 -3.52 -35.22
C GLU A 593 -7.25 -4.63 -34.21
N ASN A 594 -6.69 -4.49 -33.01
CA ASN A 594 -7.22 -5.11 -31.79
C ASN A 594 -8.26 -4.13 -31.21
N ARG A 595 -9.53 -4.39 -31.47
CA ARG A 595 -10.68 -3.62 -30.97
C ARG A 595 -11.29 -4.31 -29.75
N ALA A 596 -11.80 -3.48 -28.86
CA ALA A 596 -12.76 -3.93 -27.87
C ALA A 596 -14.09 -4.29 -28.52
N ASN A 597 -14.71 -5.36 -28.02
CA ASN A 597 -16.10 -5.71 -28.31
C ASN A 597 -16.99 -5.36 -27.10
N ASP A 598 -16.64 -5.78 -25.88
CA ASP A 598 -17.43 -5.58 -24.66
C ASP A 598 -16.64 -5.07 -23.44
N TRP A 599 -15.31 -4.95 -23.57
CA TRP A 599 -14.36 -4.50 -22.54
C TRP A 599 -14.20 -5.48 -21.37
N HIS A 600 -14.23 -6.79 -21.65
CA HIS A 600 -14.09 -7.87 -20.68
C HIS A 600 -12.84 -8.75 -20.94
N ASN A 601 -11.65 -8.12 -20.94
CA ASN A 601 -10.31 -8.67 -21.20
C ASN A 601 -9.90 -8.77 -22.68
N GLU A 602 -9.69 -7.61 -23.30
CA GLU A 602 -9.51 -7.47 -24.77
C GLU A 602 -8.07 -7.74 -25.21
N TRP A 603 -7.41 -8.68 -24.54
CA TRP A 603 -6.03 -9.03 -24.82
C TRP A 603 -5.96 -9.89 -26.06
N ALA A 604 -5.37 -9.31 -27.11
CA ALA A 604 -5.02 -10.03 -28.32
C ALA A 604 -3.67 -10.72 -28.15
N TYR A 605 -3.62 -12.01 -28.51
CA TYR A 605 -2.38 -12.79 -28.56
C TYR A 605 -2.05 -13.11 -30.01
N TRP A 606 -0.97 -12.54 -30.52
CA TRP A 606 -0.54 -12.67 -31.90
C TRP A 606 0.63 -13.66 -31.98
N ASN A 607 0.51 -14.72 -32.78
CA ASN A 607 1.59 -15.70 -32.98
C ASN A 607 2.34 -15.47 -34.30
N SER A 608 1.61 -15.33 -35.41
CA SER A 608 2.23 -15.12 -36.71
C SER A 608 1.46 -14.16 -37.63
N LEU A 609 2.22 -13.46 -38.48
CA LEU A 609 1.75 -12.47 -39.45
C LEU A 609 2.59 -12.57 -40.73
N GLU A 610 2.02 -13.06 -41.83
CA GLU A 610 2.75 -13.32 -43.07
C GLU A 610 1.94 -13.01 -44.33
N LEU A 611 2.60 -12.50 -45.37
CA LEU A 611 2.03 -12.42 -46.71
C LEU A 611 2.49 -13.62 -47.53
N VAL A 612 1.53 -14.38 -48.03
CA VAL A 612 1.79 -15.54 -48.88
C VAL A 612 1.27 -15.23 -50.28
N THR A 613 2.13 -15.41 -51.27
CA THR A 613 1.79 -15.20 -52.69
C THR A 613 2.02 -16.50 -53.45
N GLU A 614 0.99 -16.93 -54.17
CA GLU A 614 0.96 -18.16 -54.99
C GLU A 614 0.97 -17.81 -56.48
#